data_AF-A0A448MP71-F1
#
_entry.id   AF-A0A448MP71-F1
#
_cell.length_a   1.000
_cell.length_b   1.000
_cell.length_c   1.000
_cell.angle_alpha   90.00
_cell.angle_beta   90.00
_cell.angle_gamma   90.00
#
_symmetry.space_group_name_H-M   'P 1'
#
loop_
_entity.id
_entity.type
_entity.pdbx_description
1 polymer ?
#
loop_
_entity_poly.entity_id
_entity_poly.type
_entity_poly.pdbx_seq_one_letter_code
_entity_poly.pdbx_strand_id
1 'polypeptide(L)'
;MYLIETFFKLTALENDIAEQSRLLNAIIDQWRYNGQIIGREIPLYLAEENGQQGFAMRVICPEQDSLLPQNNNLEANHALQHAEKCGLILRVFN
;
A
#
# COMPACT_ATOMS: atom_id res chain seq x y z
N MET A 1 5.40 -17.95 0.14
CA MET A 1 4.16 -17.22 -0.16
C MET A 1 3.47 -16.86 1.15
N TYR A 2 3.30 -15.56 1.40
CA TYR A 2 2.86 -15.02 2.68
C TYR A 2 1.69 -14.06 2.47
N LEU A 3 0.66 -14.17 3.29
CA LEU A 3 -0.43 -13.19 3.31
C LEU A 3 -0.03 -12.07 4.28
N ILE A 4 0.18 -10.87 3.76
CA ILE A 4 0.59 -9.69 4.52
C ILE A 4 -0.54 -8.67 4.44
N GLU A 5 -0.91 -8.13 5.60
CA GLU A 5 -1.81 -6.98 5.69
C GLU A 5 -0.97 -5.72 5.79
N THR A 6 -1.21 -4.76 4.89
CA THR A 6 -0.56 -3.46 4.92
C THR A 6 -1.58 -2.38 5.26
N PHE A 7 -1.13 -1.33 5.94
CA PHE A 7 -1.98 -0.22 6.35
C PHE A 7 -1.40 1.11 5.86
N PHE A 8 -2.24 1.89 5.18
CA PHE A 8 -1.95 3.24 4.72
C PHE A 8 -2.73 4.23 5.57
N LYS A 9 -2.03 4.96 6.44
CA LYS A 9 -2.61 6.02 7.24
C LYS A 9 -3.11 7.14 6.33
N LEU A 10 -4.34 7.59 6.54
CA LEU A 10 -4.88 8.78 5.91
C LEU A 10 -4.54 10.02 6.75
N THR A 11 -3.95 11.05 6.13
CA THR A 11 -3.63 12.33 6.79
C THR A 11 -4.37 13.53 6.22
N ALA A 12 -5.06 13.38 5.09
CA ALA A 12 -5.81 14.45 4.47
C ALA A 12 -7.13 14.72 5.22
N LEU A 13 -7.50 16.00 5.37
CA LEU A 13 -8.79 16.43 5.92
C LEU A 13 -9.95 16.15 4.96
N GLU A 14 -9.70 16.19 3.65
CA GLU A 14 -10.66 15.85 2.60
C GLU A 14 -10.43 14.41 2.12
N ASN A 15 -11.46 13.57 2.25
CA ASN A 15 -11.41 12.16 1.92
C ASN A 15 -12.16 11.90 0.60
N ASP A 16 -11.47 12.01 -0.53
CA ASP A 16 -11.98 11.48 -1.80
C ASP A 16 -11.56 10.02 -1.96
N ILE A 17 -12.48 9.11 -1.61
CA ILE A 17 -12.25 7.66 -1.65
C ILE A 17 -11.83 7.19 -3.05
N ALA A 18 -12.32 7.82 -4.13
CA ALA A 18 -11.99 7.41 -5.49
C ALA A 18 -10.55 7.79 -5.85
N GLU A 19 -10.12 9.01 -5.50
CA GLU A 19 -8.74 9.46 -5.65
C GLU A 19 -7.77 8.56 -4.86
N GLN A 20 -8.08 8.30 -3.58
CA GLN A 20 -7.24 7.46 -2.73
C GLN A 20 -7.17 6.01 -3.23
N SER A 21 -8.28 5.45 -3.67
CA SER A 21 -8.31 4.12 -4.27
C SER A 21 -7.45 4.04 -5.52
N ARG A 22 -7.41 5.09 -6.35
CA ARG A 22 -6.53 5.10 -7.54
C ARG A 22 -5.06 5.08 -7.16
N LEU A 23 -4.66 5.89 -6.17
CA LEU A 23 -3.28 5.95 -5.68
C LEU A 23 -2.83 4.59 -5.12
N LEU A 24 -3.69 3.94 -4.33
CA LEU A 24 -3.41 2.62 -3.76
C LEU A 24 -3.33 1.54 -4.84
N ASN A 25 -4.20 1.59 -5.86
CA ASN A 25 -4.10 0.68 -7.00
C ASN A 25 -2.79 0.88 -7.80
N ALA A 26 -2.31 2.12 -7.94
CA ALA A 26 -1.02 2.37 -8.58
C ALA A 26 0.14 1.72 -7.79
N ILE A 27 0.11 1.75 -6.46
CA ILE A 27 1.10 1.05 -5.62
C ILE A 27 0.99 -0.47 -5.80
N ILE A 28 -0.22 -1.02 -5.76
CA ILE A 28 -0.49 -2.45 -6.00
C ILE A 28 0.10 -2.88 -7.35
N ASP A 29 -0.12 -2.08 -8.40
CA ASP A 29 0.42 -2.36 -9.73
C ASP A 29 1.94 -2.33 -9.74
N GLN A 30 2.58 -1.32 -9.13
CA GLN A 30 4.05 -1.25 -9.10
C GLN A 30 4.66 -2.37 -8.26
N TRP A 31 4.08 -2.74 -7.12
CA TRP A 31 4.51 -3.92 -6.36
C TRP A 31 4.37 -5.21 -7.18
N ARG A 32 3.30 -5.35 -7.97
CA ARG A 32 3.10 -6.52 -8.82
C ARG A 32 4.12 -6.57 -9.96
N TYR A 33 4.36 -5.45 -10.64
CA TYR A 33 5.37 -5.37 -11.70
C TYR A 33 6.79 -5.58 -11.18
N ASN A 34 7.07 -5.14 -9.95
CA ASN A 34 8.35 -5.38 -9.27
C ASN A 34 8.47 -6.81 -8.69
N GLY A 35 7.42 -7.63 -8.79
CA GLY A 35 7.42 -9.01 -8.27
C GLY A 35 7.28 -9.13 -6.76
N GLN A 36 6.97 -8.05 -6.04
CA GLN A 36 6.83 -8.02 -4.58
C GLN A 36 5.49 -8.58 -4.10
N ILE A 37 4.48 -8.59 -4.97
CA ILE A 37 3.18 -9.22 -4.70
C ILE A 37 2.75 -10.10 -5.88
N ILE A 38 1.91 -11.10 -5.57
CA ILE A 38 1.31 -12.05 -6.52
C ILE A 38 -0.21 -11.99 -6.33
N GLY A 39 -0.96 -12.28 -7.39
CA GLY A 39 -2.42 -12.36 -7.35
C GLY A 39 -3.11 -11.26 -8.15
N ARG A 40 -4.37 -11.54 -8.52
CA ARG A 40 -5.21 -10.67 -9.37
C ARG A 40 -6.11 -9.77 -8.56
N GLU A 41 -6.69 -10.28 -7.47
CA GLU A 41 -7.60 -9.54 -6.61
C GLU A 41 -6.91 -9.25 -5.28
N ILE A 42 -6.71 -7.96 -5.01
CA ILE A 42 -6.13 -7.45 -3.77
C ILE A 42 -7.26 -6.72 -3.03
N PRO A 43 -7.79 -7.28 -1.93
CA PRO A 43 -8.80 -6.60 -1.14
C PRO A 43 -8.25 -5.27 -0.63
N LEU A 44 -8.99 -4.19 -0.88
CA LEU A 44 -8.73 -2.85 -0.40
C LEU A 44 -9.96 -2.38 0.38
N TYR A 45 -9.78 -1.96 1.64
CA TYR A 45 -10.89 -1.57 2.51
C TYR A 45 -10.48 -0.49 3.50
N LEU A 46 -11.45 0.29 3.97
CA LEU A 46 -11.25 1.27 5.03
C LEU A 46 -11.03 0.55 6.37
N ALA A 47 -10.05 1.01 7.13
CA ALA A 47 -9.71 0.45 8.43
C ALA A 47 -9.34 1.54 9.44
N GLU A 48 -9.36 1.19 10.71
CA GLU A 48 -8.85 2.01 11.80
C GLU A 48 -7.80 1.21 12.57
N GLU A 49 -6.59 1.76 12.69
CA GLU A 49 -5.52 1.18 13.49
C GLU A 49 -4.99 2.22 14.47
N ASN A 50 -4.91 1.87 15.76
CA ASN A 50 -4.42 2.75 16.82
C ASN A 50 -5.09 4.15 16.83
N GLY A 51 -6.41 4.19 16.58
CA GLY A 51 -7.19 5.43 16.52
C GLY A 51 -6.93 6.27 15.26
N GLN A 52 -6.27 5.72 14.23
CA GLN A 52 -6.01 6.38 12.97
C GLN A 52 -6.79 5.71 11.85
N GLN A 53 -7.55 6.51 11.10
CA GLN A 53 -8.22 6.05 9.89
C GLN A 53 -7.21 5.86 8.76
N GLY A 54 -7.50 4.89 7.91
CA GLY A 54 -6.67 4.57 6.76
C GLY A 54 -7.30 3.53 5.88
N PHE A 55 -6.47 2.99 4.99
CA PHE A 55 -6.83 1.90 4.11
C PHE A 55 -5.95 0.70 4.42
N ALA A 56 -6.57 -0.45 4.62
CA ALA A 56 -5.86 -1.72 4.69
C ALA A 56 -5.99 -2.47 3.38
N MET A 57 -4.93 -3.22 3.03
CA MET A 57 -4.99 -4.18 1.94
C MET A 57 -4.31 -5.48 2.32
N ARG A 58 -4.86 -6.60 1.82
CA ARG A 58 -4.28 -7.93 2.01
C ARG A 58 -3.59 -8.37 0.73
N VAL A 59 -2.27 -8.43 0.77
CA VAL A 59 -1.45 -8.80 -0.37
C VAL A 59 -0.78 -10.14 -0.14
N ILE A 60 -0.57 -10.88 -1.23
CA ILE A 60 0.17 -12.14 -1.20
C ILE A 60 1.58 -11.84 -1.68
N CYS A 61 2.58 -12.03 -0.82
CA CYS A 61 3.98 -11.82 -1.14
C CYS A 61 4.70 -13.15 -1.43
N PRO A 62 5.68 -13.19 -2.36
CA PRO A 62 6.54 -14.35 -2.54
C PRO A 62 7.28 -14.70 -1.25
N GLU A 63 7.89 -13.69 -0.62
CA GLU A 63 8.66 -13.77 0.62
C GLU A 63 8.10 -12.83 1.71
N GLN A 64 8.40 -13.10 2.98
CA GLN A 64 7.87 -12.32 4.11
C GLN A 64 8.38 -10.87 4.10
N ASP A 65 9.56 -10.64 3.54
CA ASP A 65 10.24 -9.36 3.46
C ASP A 65 10.08 -8.66 2.10
N SER A 66 9.24 -9.20 1.21
CA SER A 66 9.11 -8.69 -0.17
C SER A 66 8.75 -7.19 -0.24
N LEU A 67 8.04 -6.67 0.76
CA LEU A 67 7.63 -5.25 0.82
C LEU A 67 8.63 -4.34 1.53
N LEU A 68 9.78 -4.84 1.99
CA LEU A 68 10.80 -3.99 2.59
C LEU A 68 11.30 -2.94 1.58
N PRO A 69 11.60 -1.69 2.01
CA PRO A 69 12.04 -0.63 1.11
C PRO A 69 13.27 -0.98 0.27
N GLN A 70 14.17 -1.81 0.79
CA GLN A 70 15.36 -2.29 0.07
C GLN A 70 15.04 -3.14 -1.17
N ASN A 71 13.83 -3.68 -1.25
CA ASN A 71 13.34 -4.48 -2.38
C ASN A 71 12.55 -3.65 -3.40
N ASN A 72 12.34 -2.35 -3.15
CA ASN A 72 11.65 -1.47 -4.09
C ASN A 72 12.57 -1.10 -5.26
N ASN A 73 12.02 -1.17 -6.47
CA ASN A 73 12.59 -0.50 -7.63
C ASN A 73 12.23 1.01 -7.65
N LEU A 74 12.67 1.72 -8.69
CA LEU A 74 12.41 3.14 -8.83
C LEU A 74 10.91 3.48 -8.85
N GLU A 75 10.10 2.71 -9.61
CA GLU A 75 8.68 3.00 -9.79
C GLU A 75 7.84 2.68 -8.56
N ALA A 76 8.18 1.62 -7.82
CA ALA A 76 7.57 1.33 -6.52
C ALA A 76 7.84 2.46 -5.52
N ASN A 77 9.07 2.98 -5.50
CA ASN A 77 9.41 4.15 -4.67
C ASN A 77 8.65 5.40 -5.11
N HIS A 78 8.53 5.68 -6.40
CA HIS A 78 7.77 6.82 -6.92
C HIS A 78 6.28 6.73 -6.56
N ALA A 79 5.66 5.55 -6.72
CA ALA A 79 4.26 5.35 -6.37
C ALA A 79 4.00 5.60 -4.87
N LEU A 80 4.86 5.07 -4.00
CA LEU A 80 4.77 5.28 -2.55
C LEU A 80 4.95 6.77 -2.18
N GLN A 81 5.96 7.43 -2.75
CA GLN A 81 6.21 8.86 -2.51
C GLN A 81 5.07 9.75 -3.03
N HIS A 82 4.45 9.38 -4.16
CA HIS A 82 3.32 10.12 -4.69
C HIS A 82 2.10 10.00 -3.78
N ALA A 83 1.79 8.78 -3.32
CA ALA A 83 0.72 8.55 -2.36
C ALA A 83 0.95 9.31 -1.04
N GLU A 84 2.19 9.34 -0.53
CA GLU A 84 2.55 10.10 0.67
C GLU A 84 2.30 11.60 0.51
N LYS A 85 2.67 12.20 -0.63
CA LYS A 85 2.38 13.61 -0.96
C LYS A 85 0.87 13.90 -1.02
N CYS A 86 0.06 12.89 -1.31
CA CYS A 86 -1.40 12.97 -1.35
C CYS A 86 -2.06 12.59 -0.01
N GLY A 87 -1.27 12.32 1.04
CA GLY A 87 -1.76 12.05 2.38
C GLY A 87 -2.05 10.59 2.69
N LEU A 88 -1.51 9.64 1.92
CA LEU A 88 -1.54 8.20 2.20
C LEU A 88 -0.14 7.71 2.56
N ILE A 89 0.07 7.38 3.84
CA ILE A 89 1.39 7.00 4.35
C ILE A 89 1.38 5.53 4.71
N LEU A 90 2.18 4.73 4.01
CA LEU A 90 2.40 3.32 4.36
C LEU A 90 3.01 3.23 5.77
N ARG A 91 2.34 2.50 6.66
CA ARG A 91 2.90 2.11 7.95
C ARG A 91 3.70 0.83 7.77
N VAL A 92 5.01 0.92 7.95
CA VAL A 92 5.87 -0.25 8.04
C VAL A 92 5.76 -0.78 9.46
N PHE A 93 5.33 -2.04 9.61
CA PHE A 93 5.32 -2.72 10.91
C PHE A 93 6.74 -3.24 11.20
N ASN A 94 7.25 -2.90 12.39
CA ASN A 94 8.43 -3.54 12.99
C ASN A 94 8.01 -4.76 13.80
#